data_AF-A0A183ELT8-F1
#
_entry.id   AF-A0A183ELT8-F1
#
_cell.length_a   1.000
_cell.length_b   1.000
_cell.length_c   1.000
_cell.angle_alpha   90.00
_cell.angle_beta   90.00
_cell.angle_gamma   90.00
#
_symmetry.space_group_name_H-M   'P 1'
#
loop_
_entity.id
_entity.type
_entity.pdbx_description
1 polymer ?
#
loop_
_entity_poly.entity_id
_entity_poly.type
_entity_poly.pdbx_seq_one_letter_code
_entity_poly.pdbx_strand_id
1 'polypeptide(L)'
;MDPAAFPYNNDTAESDLYKGGIFLGCEFGMVALYVWAVGIWAAGQSSTMTGTYAGQFVMEGFLQIRWSRWKRVLVTRAIAIVPTLAVALRINGVRDLTGMNDLLNCVQMVQLPFALIPIITFTSSPKVMLDFRSSRYFCTLTFYAFLHMYKCKSAY
;
A
#
# COMPACT_ATOMS: atom_id res chain seq x y z
N MET A 1 23.65 -9.83 18.04
CA MET A 1 22.34 -10.36 17.63
C MET A 1 21.50 -10.58 18.88
N ASP A 2 20.36 -9.90 18.99
CA ASP A 2 19.46 -10.03 20.14
C ASP A 2 18.74 -11.39 20.10
N PRO A 3 18.95 -12.30 21.07
CA PRO A 3 18.39 -13.65 21.06
C PRO A 3 16.85 -13.67 21.23
N ALA A 4 16.24 -12.54 21.59
CA ALA A 4 14.79 -12.39 21.68
C ALA A 4 14.11 -12.06 20.32
N ALA A 5 14.85 -11.51 19.35
CA ALA A 5 14.31 -11.09 18.06
C ALA A 5 14.52 -12.13 16.94
N PHE A 6 15.58 -12.94 17.03
CA PHE A 6 15.89 -14.04 16.10
C PHE A 6 16.15 -15.34 16.88
N PRO A 7 15.10 -16.09 17.26
CA PRO A 7 15.27 -17.41 17.83
C PRO A 7 15.90 -18.35 16.80
N TYR A 8 16.80 -19.23 17.25
CA TYR A 8 17.49 -20.22 16.41
C TYR A 8 16.53 -21.38 16.08
N ASN A 9 15.47 -21.12 15.32
CA ASN A 9 14.52 -22.14 14.86
C ASN A 9 14.34 -22.09 13.34
N ASN A 10 13.98 -23.24 12.74
CA ASN A 10 13.77 -23.40 11.30
C ASN A 10 12.37 -22.95 10.84
N ASP A 11 11.65 -22.17 11.66
CA ASP A 11 10.37 -21.57 11.30
C ASP A 11 10.59 -20.36 10.40
N THR A 12 9.68 -20.12 9.47
CA THR A 12 9.73 -18.94 8.59
C THR A 12 9.78 -17.67 9.42
N ALA A 13 10.91 -16.98 9.38
CA ALA A 13 11.10 -15.72 10.09
C ALA A 13 10.10 -14.69 9.58
N GLU A 14 9.12 -14.34 10.43
CA GLU A 14 8.16 -13.30 10.14
C GLU A 14 8.90 -11.96 10.05
N SER A 15 8.99 -11.42 8.84
CA SER A 15 9.78 -10.24 8.51
C SER A 15 9.04 -8.97 8.94
N ASP A 16 9.14 -8.64 10.22
CA ASP A 16 8.59 -7.40 10.76
C ASP A 16 9.49 -6.20 10.49
N LEU A 17 8.85 -5.03 10.34
CA LEU A 17 9.54 -3.74 10.20
C LEU A 17 10.59 -3.60 11.32
N TYR A 18 10.23 -3.85 12.58
CA TYR A 18 11.15 -3.78 13.71
C TYR A 18 12.39 -4.67 13.57
N LYS A 19 12.22 -5.93 13.16
CA LYS A 19 13.34 -6.89 12.99
C LYS A 19 14.29 -6.46 11.87
N GLY A 20 13.75 -5.89 10.78
CA GLY A 20 14.56 -5.37 9.67
C GLY A 20 15.49 -4.23 10.09
N GLY A 21 15.00 -3.31 10.94
CA GLY A 21 15.81 -2.20 11.46
C GLY A 21 16.93 -2.66 12.40
N ILE A 22 16.62 -3.59 13.31
CA ILE A 22 17.61 -4.16 14.23
C ILE A 22 18.69 -4.96 13.47
N PHE A 23 18.29 -5.69 12.43
CA PHE A 23 19.22 -6.41 11.56
C PHE A 23 20.20 -5.46 10.88
N LEU A 24 19.71 -4.38 10.25
CA LEU A 24 20.56 -3.36 9.62
C LEU A 24 21.50 -2.69 10.63
N GLY A 25 21.01 -2.39 11.84
CA GLY A 25 21.82 -1.77 12.89
C GLY A 25 22.94 -2.67 13.41
N CYS A 26 22.70 -3.99 13.47
CA CYS A 26 23.71 -4.97 13.88
C CYS A 26 24.80 -5.18 12.82
N GLU A 27 24.46 -5.13 11.53
CA GLU A 27 25.40 -5.40 10.43
C GLU A 27 26.19 -4.15 10.01
N PHE A 28 25.51 -3.01 9.87
CA PHE A 28 26.09 -1.78 9.32
C PHE A 28 26.31 -0.66 10.37
N GLY A 29 25.92 -0.90 11.62
CA GLY A 29 26.06 0.05 12.74
C GLY A 29 24.91 1.04 12.87
N MET A 30 25.02 1.95 13.86
CA MET A 30 23.92 2.85 14.26
C MET A 30 23.45 3.80 13.16
N VAL A 31 24.33 4.22 12.25
CA VAL A 31 23.97 5.14 11.14
C VAL A 31 22.95 4.50 10.21
N ALA A 32 23.09 3.20 9.91
CA ALA A 32 22.15 2.48 9.04
C ALA A 32 20.75 2.38 9.68
N LEU A 33 20.67 2.23 11.00
CA LEU A 33 19.40 2.22 11.73
C LEU A 33 18.70 3.58 11.63
N TYR A 34 19.43 4.70 11.78
CA TYR A 34 18.85 6.03 11.61
C TYR A 34 18.37 6.30 10.18
N VAL A 35 19.17 5.93 9.16
CA VAL A 35 18.77 6.07 7.75
C VAL A 35 17.53 5.24 7.45
N TRP A 36 17.45 4.02 7.97
CA TRP A 36 16.28 3.16 7.83
C TRP A 36 15.03 3.77 8.47
N ALA A 37 15.14 4.29 9.69
CA ALA A 37 14.03 4.95 10.38
C ALA A 37 13.55 6.22 9.64
N VAL A 38 14.48 7.05 9.16
CA VAL A 38 14.16 8.23 8.33
C VAL A 38 13.51 7.82 7.01
N GLY A 39 13.97 6.73 6.39
CA GLY A 39 13.40 6.17 5.17
C GLY A 39 11.94 5.75 5.35
N ILE A 40 11.62 5.06 6.45
CA ILE A 40 10.23 4.67 6.77
C ILE A 40 9.36 5.91 6.99
N TRP A 41 9.89 6.90 7.72
CA TRP A 41 9.16 8.14 7.96
C TRP A 41 8.89 8.89 6.64
N ALA A 42 9.89 9.00 5.76
CA ALA A 42 9.78 9.62 4.45
C ALA A 42 8.80 8.85 3.53
N ALA A 43 8.82 7.52 3.53
CA ALA A 43 7.88 6.69 2.79
C ALA A 43 6.43 6.95 3.24
N GLY A 44 6.20 7.10 4.55
CA GLY A 44 4.89 7.47 5.11
C GLY A 44 4.39 8.84 4.64
N GLN A 45 5.27 9.84 4.57
CA GLN A 45 4.93 11.17 4.04
C GLN A 45 4.58 11.11 2.55
N SER A 46 5.38 10.40 1.76
CA SER A 46 5.13 10.26 0.31
C SER A 46 3.78 9.59 0.03
N SER A 47 3.44 8.51 0.74
CA SER A 47 2.15 7.82 0.58
C SER A 47 0.96 8.74 0.92
N THR A 48 1.08 9.53 1.99
CA THR A 48 0.05 10.50 2.39
C THR A 48 -0.18 11.53 1.29
N MET A 49 0.88 12.08 0.71
CA MET A 49 0.80 13.07 -0.35
C MET A 49 0.08 12.50 -1.58
N THR A 50 0.48 11.31 -2.06
CA THR A 50 -0.16 10.63 -3.18
C THR A 50 -1.63 10.33 -2.93
N GLY A 51 -1.99 9.86 -1.72
CA GLY A 51 -3.39 9.58 -1.35
C GLY A 51 -4.27 10.84 -1.36
N THR A 52 -3.74 12.00 -0.94
CA THR A 52 -4.49 13.25 -0.96
C THR A 52 -4.77 13.75 -2.38
N TYR A 53 -3.78 13.66 -3.27
CA TYR A 53 -3.96 14.02 -4.68
C TYR A 53 -4.89 13.04 -5.39
N ALA A 54 -4.67 11.73 -5.25
CA ALA A 54 -5.48 10.71 -5.91
C ALA A 54 -6.97 10.87 -5.57
N GLY A 55 -7.32 10.98 -4.29
CA GLY A 55 -8.72 11.19 -3.95
C GLY A 55 -9.24 12.60 -4.29
N GLN A 56 -8.38 13.58 -4.61
CA GLN A 56 -8.84 14.91 -5.06
C GLN A 56 -9.41 14.76 -6.46
N PHE A 57 -8.68 14.08 -7.34
CA PHE A 57 -9.14 13.74 -8.67
C PHE A 57 -10.42 12.90 -8.64
N VAL A 58 -10.51 11.93 -7.72
CA VAL A 58 -11.73 11.10 -7.58
C VAL A 58 -12.90 11.94 -7.05
N MET A 59 -12.72 12.77 -6.02
CA MET A 59 -13.81 13.56 -5.45
C MET A 59 -14.30 14.68 -6.39
N GLU A 60 -13.39 15.38 -7.06
CA GLU A 60 -13.76 16.40 -8.06
C GLU A 60 -14.34 15.76 -9.32
N GLY A 61 -13.81 14.61 -9.76
CA GLY A 61 -14.30 13.90 -10.94
C GLY A 61 -15.67 13.26 -10.75
N PHE A 62 -15.89 12.50 -9.68
CA PHE A 62 -17.11 11.71 -9.47
C PHE A 62 -18.16 12.38 -8.57
N LEU A 63 -17.74 13.09 -7.52
CA LEU A 63 -18.66 13.66 -6.51
C LEU A 63 -18.90 15.16 -6.69
N GLN A 64 -18.09 15.86 -7.50
CA GLN A 64 -18.16 17.33 -7.74
C GLN A 64 -18.21 18.17 -6.44
N ILE A 65 -17.71 17.63 -5.32
CA ILE A 65 -17.68 18.30 -4.02
C ILE A 65 -16.29 18.92 -3.79
N ARG A 66 -16.23 20.24 -3.66
CA ARG A 66 -14.98 20.97 -3.39
C ARG A 66 -14.78 21.12 -1.88
N TRP A 67 -13.96 20.25 -1.30
CA TRP A 67 -13.54 20.30 0.10
C TRP A 67 -12.15 20.91 0.26
N SER A 68 -11.91 21.60 1.39
CA SER A 68 -10.57 22.09 1.74
C SER A 68 -9.60 20.94 2.00
N ARG A 69 -8.38 21.05 1.44
CA ARG A 69 -7.33 20.02 1.47
C ARG A 69 -7.01 19.54 2.89
N TRP A 70 -6.95 20.45 3.86
CA TRP A 70 -6.66 20.13 5.27
C TRP A 70 -7.74 19.26 5.94
N LYS A 71 -9.02 19.57 5.70
CA LYS A 71 -10.13 18.79 6.27
C LYS A 71 -10.13 17.38 5.71
N ARG A 72 -9.86 17.25 4.42
CA ARG A 72 -9.81 15.95 3.75
C ARG A 72 -8.66 15.08 4.26
N VAL A 73 -7.46 15.64 4.46
CA VAL A 73 -6.32 14.93 5.05
C VAL A 73 -6.64 14.47 6.48
N LEU A 74 -7.23 15.33 7.30
CA LEU A 74 -7.58 14.98 8.68
C LEU A 74 -8.61 13.86 8.73
N VAL A 75 -9.65 13.90 7.89
CA VAL A 75 -10.69 12.86 7.85
C VAL A 75 -10.12 11.52 7.38
N THR A 76 -9.35 11.49 6.28
CA THR A 76 -8.79 10.22 5.79
C THR A 76 -7.77 9.63 6.74
N ARG A 77 -6.96 10.47 7.41
CA ARG A 77 -6.03 10.00 8.46
C ARG A 77 -6.76 9.53 9.70
N ALA A 78 -7.82 10.22 10.13
CA ALA A 78 -8.63 9.79 11.27
C ALA A 78 -9.27 8.43 10.99
N ILE A 79 -9.88 8.24 9.82
CA ILE A 79 -10.51 6.97 9.43
C ILE A 79 -9.48 5.83 9.36
N ALA A 80 -8.24 6.10 8.93
CA ALA A 80 -7.18 5.09 8.89
C ALA A 80 -6.59 4.78 10.30
N ILE A 81 -6.48 5.78 11.17
CA ILE A 81 -5.88 5.65 12.50
C ILE A 81 -6.87 5.03 13.50
N VAL A 82 -8.18 5.29 13.38
CA VAL A 82 -9.20 4.76 14.29
C VAL A 82 -9.18 3.22 14.41
N PRO A 83 -9.22 2.42 13.32
CA PRO A 83 -9.22 0.97 13.42
C PRO A 83 -7.88 0.42 13.93
N THR A 84 -6.76 1.04 13.55
CA THR A 84 -5.43 0.62 14.02
C THR A 84 -5.24 0.92 15.50
N LEU A 85 -5.67 2.09 15.98
CA LEU A 85 -5.64 2.46 17.39
C LEU A 85 -6.61 1.61 18.22
N ALA A 86 -7.81 1.33 17.70
CA ALA A 86 -8.79 0.49 18.39
C ALA A 86 -8.26 -0.95 18.60
N VAL A 87 -7.55 -1.51 17.61
CA VAL A 87 -6.94 -2.83 17.75
C VAL A 87 -5.72 -2.81 18.66
N ALA A 88 -4.86 -1.79 18.55
CA ALA A 88 -3.70 -1.63 19.44
C ALA A 88 -4.10 -1.46 20.92
N LEU A 89 -5.21 -0.78 21.21
CA LEU A 89 -5.70 -0.59 22.58
C LEU A 89 -6.50 -1.78 23.13
N ARG A 90 -7.16 -2.56 22.27
CA ARG A 90 -7.98 -3.70 22.72
C ARG A 90 -7.19 -5.00 22.89
N ILE A 91 -6.04 -5.18 22.24
CA ILE A 91 -5.47 -6.53 22.03
C ILE A 91 -3.96 -6.55 22.27
N ASN A 92 -3.53 -7.22 23.35
CA ASN A 92 -2.13 -7.52 23.69
C ASN A 92 -1.55 -8.69 22.87
N GLY A 93 -2.15 -9.05 21.74
CA GLY A 93 -1.87 -10.30 21.00
C GLY A 93 -1.79 -10.10 19.49
N VAL A 94 -0.68 -10.58 18.91
CA VAL A 94 -0.30 -10.45 17.49
C VAL A 94 -1.29 -11.09 16.51
N ARG A 95 -2.18 -11.99 16.98
CA ARG A 95 -3.05 -12.84 16.14
C ARG A 95 -4.17 -12.11 15.38
N ASP A 96 -4.62 -10.93 15.84
CA ASP A 96 -5.67 -10.16 15.17
C ASP A 96 -5.14 -9.04 14.25
N LEU A 97 -3.84 -8.72 14.34
CA LEU A 97 -3.19 -7.82 13.38
C LEU A 97 -3.09 -8.48 11.99
N THR A 98 -2.90 -9.81 11.97
CA THR A 98 -2.94 -10.63 10.75
C THR A 98 -4.31 -10.54 10.08
N GLY A 99 -5.41 -10.67 10.84
CA GLY A 99 -6.77 -10.58 10.30
C GLY A 99 -7.11 -9.21 9.69
N MET A 100 -6.61 -8.11 10.27
CA MET A 100 -6.75 -6.79 9.63
C MET A 100 -5.96 -6.67 8.34
N ASN A 101 -4.73 -7.21 8.31
CA ASN A 101 -3.89 -7.19 7.12
C ASN A 101 -4.54 -8.01 5.99
N ASP A 102 -5.08 -9.18 6.31
CA ASP A 102 -5.80 -10.04 5.37
C ASP A 102 -7.06 -9.36 4.83
N LEU A 103 -7.83 -8.69 5.69
CA LEU A 103 -8.99 -7.89 5.25
C LEU A 103 -8.58 -6.74 4.33
N LEU A 104 -7.49 -6.02 4.66
CA LEU A 104 -6.97 -4.95 3.80
C LEU A 104 -6.48 -5.50 2.45
N ASN A 105 -5.78 -6.63 2.44
CA ASN A 105 -5.35 -7.29 1.21
C ASN A 105 -6.54 -7.76 0.37
N CYS A 106 -7.56 -8.34 1.00
CA CYS A 106 -8.80 -8.77 0.34
C CYS A 106 -9.52 -7.58 -0.31
N VAL A 107 -9.69 -6.48 0.42
CA VAL A 107 -10.28 -5.24 -0.13
C VAL A 107 -9.44 -4.68 -1.28
N GLN A 108 -8.11 -4.71 -1.18
CA GLN A 108 -7.21 -4.26 -2.23
C GLN A 108 -7.37 -5.08 -3.51
N MET A 109 -7.55 -6.41 -3.42
CA MET A 109 -7.79 -7.27 -4.58
C MET A 109 -9.07 -6.90 -5.32
N VAL A 110 -10.14 -6.54 -4.60
CA VAL A 110 -11.41 -6.14 -5.21
C VAL A 110 -11.31 -4.74 -5.86
N GLN A 111 -10.50 -3.83 -5.30
CA GLN A 111 -10.32 -2.47 -5.84
C GLN A 111 -9.47 -2.43 -7.12
N LEU A 112 -8.46 -3.31 -7.21
CA LEU A 112 -7.52 -3.43 -8.33
C LEU A 112 -8.19 -3.54 -9.72
N PRO A 113 -9.13 -4.46 -9.99
CA PRO A 113 -9.81 -4.56 -11.28
C PRO A 113 -10.67 -3.33 -11.58
N PHE A 114 -11.31 -2.74 -10.56
CA PHE A 114 -12.18 -1.58 -10.72
C PHE A 114 -11.41 -0.33 -11.18
N ALA A 115 -10.17 -0.17 -10.73
CA ALA A 115 -9.29 0.89 -11.23
C ALA A 115 -8.74 0.59 -12.63
N LEU A 116 -8.37 -0.67 -12.91
CA LEU A 116 -7.64 -1.02 -14.13
C LEU A 116 -8.53 -1.09 -15.39
N ILE A 117 -9.74 -1.65 -15.29
CA ILE A 117 -10.67 -1.78 -16.42
C ILE A 117 -10.93 -0.43 -17.13
N PRO A 118 -11.32 0.65 -16.43
CA PRO A 118 -11.55 1.95 -17.07
C PRO A 118 -10.25 2.54 -17.63
N ILE A 119 -9.11 2.39 -16.95
CA ILE A 119 -7.82 2.90 -17.44
C ILE A 119 -7.45 2.23 -18.78
N ILE A 120 -7.54 0.91 -18.88
CA ILE A 120 -7.23 0.20 -20.13
C ILE A 120 -8.22 0.59 -21.23
N THR A 121 -9.50 0.73 -20.89
CA THR A 121 -10.54 1.12 -21.85
C THR A 121 -10.29 2.53 -22.40
N PHE A 122 -9.93 3.49 -21.55
CA PHE A 122 -9.60 4.85 -21.98
C PHE A 122 -8.30 4.91 -22.77
N THR A 123 -7.27 4.18 -22.35
CA THR A 123 -5.95 4.16 -22.99
C THR A 123 -5.97 3.44 -24.35
N SER A 124 -6.87 2.47 -24.54
CA SER A 124 -7.04 1.75 -25.81
C SER A 124 -8.01 2.44 -26.78
N SER A 125 -8.81 3.39 -26.28
CA SER A 125 -9.83 4.09 -27.06
C SER A 125 -9.20 5.12 -28.00
N PRO A 126 -9.38 4.99 -29.33
CA PRO A 126 -8.89 5.97 -30.29
C PRO A 126 -9.59 7.33 -30.17
N LYS A 127 -10.75 7.39 -29.47
CA LYS A 127 -11.51 8.63 -29.26
C LYS A 127 -10.92 9.54 -28.18
N VAL A 128 -10.15 8.98 -27.24
CA VAL A 128 -9.61 9.73 -26.09
C VAL A 128 -8.10 9.97 -26.24
N MET A 129 -7.36 8.97 -26.73
CA MET A 129 -5.90 9.03 -26.80
C MET A 129 -5.37 9.43 -28.19
N LEU A 130 -6.26 9.56 -29.20
CA LEU A 130 -5.95 9.93 -30.59
C LEU A 130 -4.69 9.18 -31.11
N ASP A 131 -3.64 9.91 -31.50
CA ASP A 131 -2.41 9.36 -32.08
C ASP A 131 -1.45 8.73 -31.04
N PHE A 132 -1.67 8.94 -29.73
CA PHE A 132 -0.87 8.35 -28.65
C PHE A 132 -1.41 7.01 -28.15
N ARG A 133 -2.22 6.33 -28.97
CA ARG A 133 -2.86 5.07 -28.62
C ARG A 133 -1.82 4.02 -28.21
N SER A 134 -2.06 3.38 -27.07
CA SER A 134 -1.25 2.25 -26.64
C SER A 134 -1.36 1.07 -27.62
N SER A 135 -0.22 0.52 -28.00
CA SER A 135 -0.14 -0.62 -28.93
C SER A 135 -0.86 -1.85 -28.37
N ARG A 136 -1.46 -2.66 -29.23
CA ARG A 136 -2.20 -3.88 -28.83
C ARG A 136 -1.33 -4.83 -27.99
N TYR A 137 -0.02 -4.87 -28.24
CA TYR A 137 0.95 -5.63 -27.45
C TYR A 137 1.08 -5.13 -26.01
N PHE A 138 1.12 -3.81 -25.81
CA PHE A 138 1.19 -3.22 -24.46
C PHE A 138 -0.09 -3.47 -23.67
N CYS A 139 -1.24 -3.44 -24.35
CA CYS A 139 -2.53 -3.76 -23.75
C CYS A 139 -2.61 -5.23 -23.29
N THR A 140 -2.16 -6.17 -24.14
CA THR A 140 -2.10 -7.60 -23.77
C THR A 140 -1.09 -7.85 -22.65
N LEU A 141 0.10 -7.23 -22.69
CA LEU A 141 1.10 -7.34 -21.64
C LEU A 141 0.56 -6.84 -20.29
N THR A 142 -0.13 -5.70 -20.28
CA THR A 142 -0.74 -5.12 -19.07
C THR A 142 -1.80 -6.05 -18.49
N PHE A 143 -2.61 -6.69 -19.33
CA PHE A 143 -3.64 -7.64 -18.90
C PHE A 143 -3.04 -8.93 -18.32
N TYR A 144 -1.97 -9.46 -18.93
CA TYR A 144 -1.23 -10.61 -18.41
C TYR A 144 -0.51 -10.29 -17.09
N ALA A 145 0.13 -9.12 -17.00
CA ALA A 145 0.77 -8.66 -15.77
C ALA A 145 -0.25 -8.49 -14.64
N PHE A 146 -1.44 -7.97 -14.95
CA PHE A 146 -2.54 -7.87 -13.98
C PHE A 146 -3.02 -9.23 -13.50
N LEU A 147 -3.26 -10.19 -14.41
CA LEU A 147 -3.65 -11.57 -14.05
C LEU A 147 -2.58 -12.23 -13.17
N HIS A 148 -1.31 -12.03 -13.49
CA HIS A 148 -0.20 -12.55 -12.70
C HIS A 148 -0.14 -11.89 -11.31
N MET A 149 -0.29 -10.57 -11.23
CA MET A 149 -0.27 -9.83 -9.97
C MET A 149 -1.50 -10.17 -9.10
N TYR A 150 -2.67 -10.36 -9.72
CA TYR A 150 -3.90 -10.78 -9.04
C TYR A 150 -3.75 -12.19 -8.46
N LYS A 151 -3.17 -13.14 -9.23
CA LYS A 151 -2.86 -14.49 -8.72
C LYS A 151 -1.83 -14.46 -7.59
N CYS A 152 -0.79 -13.64 -7.70
CA CYS A 152 0.24 -13.52 -6.69
C CYS A 152 -0.31 -12.90 -5.39
N LYS A 153 -1.16 -11.89 -5.51
CA LYS A 153 -1.83 -11.27 -4.35
C LYS A 153 -2.85 -12.22 -3.72
N SER A 154 -3.61 -12.97 -4.51
CA SER A 154 -4.60 -13.97 -4.03
C SER A 154 -4.00 -15.21 -3.39
N ALA A 155 -2.70 -15.45 -3.56
CA ALA A 155 -1.98 -16.59 -2.99
C ALA A 155 -1.34 -16.27 -1.61
N TYR A 156 -1.45 -15.01 -1.18
CA TYR A 156 -1.16 -14.54 0.19
C TYR A 156 -2.45 -14.51 0.99
#